data_AF-A0A7C6U0L0-F1
#
_entry.id   AF-A0A7C6U0L0-F1
#
_cell.length_a   1.000
_cell.length_b   1.000
_cell.length_c   1.000
_cell.angle_alpha   90.00
_cell.angle_beta   90.00
_cell.angle_gamma   90.00
#
_symmetry.space_group_name_H-M   'P 1'
#
loop_
_entity.id
_entity.type
_entity.pdbx_description
1 polymer ?
#
loop_
_entity_poly.entity_id
_entity_poly.type
_entity_poly.pdbx_seq_one_letter_code
_entity_poly.pdbx_strand_id
1 'polypeptide(L)'
;MRRQSFVRGALILTVAGFAVRFIGAGFRIILARIIGDEGIGLYQVAYPVYSTLLAISTAGVPIAISKLVSQYLSVGDYRGARRVFTLAVKILAVSGFVISVAMYLNAGLIAERIAQDTRAYYP
;
A
#
# COMPACT_ATOMS: atom_id res chain seq x y z
N MET A 1 7.39 30.44 -17.45
CA MET A 1 6.36 29.46 -17.04
C MET A 1 6.80 28.04 -17.42
N ARG A 2 7.19 27.18 -16.46
CA ARG A 2 7.72 25.82 -16.69
C ARG A 2 6.59 24.80 -16.96
N ARG A 3 6.04 24.74 -18.17
CA ARG A 3 5.06 23.69 -18.56
C ARG A 3 5.67 22.29 -18.72
N GLN A 4 6.97 22.20 -19.00
CA GLN A 4 7.65 20.91 -19.24
C GLN A 4 7.71 20.00 -18.00
N SER A 5 7.72 20.56 -16.78
CA SER A 5 7.85 19.74 -15.55
C SER A 5 6.59 18.95 -15.22
N PHE A 6 5.41 19.55 -15.43
CA PHE A 6 4.13 18.91 -15.08
C PHE A 6 3.81 17.76 -16.03
N VAL A 7 3.96 18.00 -17.34
CA VAL A 7 3.73 16.95 -18.37
C VAL A 7 4.71 15.80 -18.18
N ARG A 8 5.99 16.08 -17.91
CA ARG A 8 7.00 15.04 -17.66
C ARG A 8 6.70 14.24 -16.38
N GLY A 9 6.27 14.91 -15.30
CA GLY A 9 5.85 14.24 -14.06
C GLY A 9 4.61 13.35 -14.25
N ALA A 10 3.60 13.85 -14.97
CA ALA A 10 2.40 13.08 -15.29
C ALA A 10 2.74 11.85 -16.17
N LEU A 11 3.63 11.99 -17.14
CA LEU A 11 4.04 10.91 -18.03
C LEU A 11 4.80 9.81 -17.27
N ILE A 12 5.69 10.18 -16.35
CA ILE A 12 6.37 9.23 -15.45
C ILE A 12 5.35 8.51 -14.56
N LEU A 13 4.38 9.23 -13.97
CA LEU A 13 3.36 8.63 -13.11
C LEU A 13 2.49 7.63 -13.87
N THR A 14 2.10 7.96 -15.11
CA THR A 14 1.33 7.07 -15.98
C THR A 14 2.10 5.80 -16.31
N VAL A 15 3.36 5.92 -16.75
CA VAL A 15 4.21 4.75 -17.07
C VAL A 15 4.46 3.90 -15.83
N ALA A 16 4.73 4.52 -14.68
CA ALA A 16 4.87 3.81 -13.41
C ALA A 16 3.58 3.07 -13.02
N GLY A 17 2.41 3.70 -13.18
CA GLY A 17 1.11 3.09 -12.92
C GLY A 17 0.84 1.88 -13.82
N PHE A 18 1.19 1.97 -15.10
CA PHE A 18 1.14 0.81 -16.00
C PHE A 18 2.09 -0.30 -15.56
N ALA A 19 3.34 0.02 -15.23
CA ALA A 19 4.32 -0.96 -14.76
C ALA A 19 3.83 -1.70 -13.49
N VAL A 20 3.30 -0.98 -12.51
CA VAL A 20 2.72 -1.57 -11.28
C VAL A 20 1.57 -2.52 -11.62
N ARG A 21 0.69 -2.14 -12.54
CA ARG A 21 -0.41 -3.01 -12.99
C ARG A 21 0.08 -4.25 -13.72
N PHE A 22 1.10 -4.13 -14.56
CA PHE A 22 1.72 -5.28 -15.25
C PHE A 22 2.35 -6.26 -14.26
N ILE A 23 3.14 -5.76 -13.31
CA ILE A 23 3.75 -6.59 -12.26
C ILE A 23 2.67 -7.28 -11.42
N GLY A 24 1.64 -6.54 -11.01
CA GLY A 24 0.52 -7.09 -10.22
C GLY A 24 -0.29 -8.14 -10.97
N ALA A 25 -0.52 -7.97 -12.27
CA ALA A 25 -1.18 -8.95 -13.11
C ALA A 25 -0.34 -10.22 -13.25
N GLY A 26 0.97 -10.09 -13.51
CA GLY A 26 1.89 -11.22 -13.57
C GLY A 26 1.94 -12.01 -12.27
N PHE A 27 2.02 -11.31 -11.12
CA PHE A 27 1.99 -11.95 -9.80
C PHE A 27 0.73 -12.77 -9.59
N ARG A 28 -0.46 -12.24 -9.93
CA ARG A 28 -1.72 -12.97 -9.82
C ARG A 28 -1.76 -14.22 -10.70
N ILE A 29 -1.21 -14.16 -11.91
CA ILE A 29 -1.16 -15.33 -12.82
C ILE A 29 -0.27 -16.43 -12.24
N ILE A 30 0.90 -16.07 -11.71
CA ILE A 30 1.80 -17.03 -11.06
C ILE A 30 1.14 -17.62 -9.82
N LEU A 31 0.52 -16.77 -9.00
CA LEU A 31 -0.18 -17.18 -7.79
C LEU A 31 -1.32 -18.18 -8.11
N ALA A 32 -2.07 -17.92 -9.18
CA ALA A 32 -3.14 -18.82 -9.65
C ALA A 32 -2.61 -20.20 -10.05
N ARG A 33 -1.43 -20.25 -10.68
CA ARG A 33 -0.80 -21.51 -11.07
C ARG A 33 -0.24 -22.29 -9.88
N ILE A 34 0.21 -21.62 -8.82
CA ILE A 34 0.79 -22.27 -7.63
C ILE A 34 -0.30 -22.78 -6.68
N ILE A 35 -1.33 -21.97 -6.45
CA ILE A 35 -2.36 -22.23 -5.45
C ILE A 35 -3.55 -23.04 -6.01
N GLY A 36 -3.79 -23.00 -7.33
CA GLY A 36 -4.94 -23.63 -7.98
C GLY A 36 -6.23 -22.82 -7.84
N ASP A 37 -7.30 -23.30 -8.50
CA ASP A 37 -8.56 -22.55 -8.67
C ASP A 37 -9.28 -22.28 -7.33
N GLU A 38 -9.24 -23.23 -6.38
CA GLU A 38 -9.88 -23.06 -5.07
C GLU A 38 -9.25 -21.95 -4.23
N GLY A 39 -7.91 -21.86 -4.17
CA GLY A 39 -7.28 -20.84 -3.36
C GLY A 39 -7.24 -19.46 -4.03
N ILE A 40 -7.43 -19.36 -5.35
CA ILE A 40 -7.76 -18.07 -6.00
C ILE A 40 -9.14 -17.59 -5.56
N GLY A 41 -10.11 -18.49 -5.37
CA GLY A 41 -11.44 -18.17 -4.84
C GLY A 41 -11.36 -17.52 -3.45
N LEU A 42 -10.60 -18.13 -2.54
CA LEU A 42 -10.37 -17.58 -1.20
C LEU A 42 -9.59 -16.24 -1.24
N TYR A 43 -8.59 -16.13 -2.11
CA TYR A 43 -7.86 -14.89 -2.31
C TYR A 43 -8.79 -13.73 -2.73
N GLN A 44 -9.74 -13.99 -3.63
CA GLN A 44 -10.69 -12.96 -4.09
C GLN A 44 -11.65 -12.48 -3.00
N VAL A 45 -11.98 -13.32 -2.01
CA VAL A 45 -12.82 -12.93 -0.86
C VAL A 45 -12.04 -12.06 0.12
N ALA A 46 -10.78 -12.39 0.40
CA ALA A 46 -9.95 -11.64 1.34
C ALA A 46 -9.35 -10.36 0.73
N TYR A 47 -9.12 -10.33 -0.59
CA TYR A 47 -8.42 -9.24 -1.26
C TYR A 47 -9.07 -7.85 -1.11
N PRO A 48 -10.40 -7.69 -1.22
CA PRO A 48 -11.06 -6.40 -1.02
C PRO A 48 -10.77 -5.82 0.36
N VAL A 49 -10.89 -6.62 1.42
CA VAL A 49 -10.64 -6.21 2.82
C VAL A 49 -9.21 -5.74 2.99
N TYR A 50 -8.25 -6.53 2.50
CA TYR A 50 -6.84 -6.16 2.48
C TYR A 50 -6.62 -4.84 1.72
N SER A 51 -7.22 -4.70 0.53
CA SER A 51 -7.05 -3.51 -0.30
C SER A 51 -7.63 -2.25 0.35
N THR A 52 -8.75 -2.35 1.06
CA THR A 52 -9.38 -1.22 1.77
C THR A 52 -8.53 -0.79 2.97
N LEU A 53 -8.05 -1.74 3.77
CA LEU A 53 -7.15 -1.45 4.90
C LEU A 53 -5.84 -0.83 4.43
N LEU A 54 -5.27 -1.36 3.34
CA LEU A 54 -4.07 -0.81 2.72
C LEU A 54 -4.32 0.61 2.17
N ALA A 55 -5.45 0.83 1.52
CA ALA A 55 -5.83 2.13 0.99
C ALA A 55 -6.00 3.15 2.13
N ILE A 56 -6.69 2.81 3.23
CA ILE A 56 -6.83 3.70 4.40
C ILE A 56 -5.45 4.02 5.01
N SER A 57 -4.57 3.03 5.09
CA SER A 57 -3.24 3.18 5.69
C SER A 57 -2.29 4.04 4.84
N THR A 58 -2.43 3.99 3.52
CA THR A 58 -1.50 4.63 2.57
C THR A 58 -2.09 5.86 1.88
N ALA A 59 -3.40 6.09 1.97
CA ALA A 59 -4.06 7.25 1.39
C ALA A 59 -3.54 8.53 2.04
N GLY A 60 -3.02 9.44 1.21
CA GLY A 60 -2.65 10.79 1.63
C GLY A 60 -1.30 10.92 2.33
N VAL A 61 -0.77 9.88 3.00
CA VAL A 61 0.52 9.97 3.69
C VAL A 61 1.69 10.30 2.74
N PRO A 62 1.88 9.60 1.60
CA PRO A 62 2.98 9.92 0.68
C PRO A 62 2.83 11.31 0.02
N ILE A 63 1.57 11.73 -0.19
CA ILE A 63 1.24 13.04 -0.79
C ILE A 63 1.59 14.16 0.21
N ALA A 64 1.22 13.99 1.49
CA ALA A 64 1.54 14.93 2.56
C ALA A 64 3.06 15.05 2.75
N ILE A 65 3.78 13.92 2.75
CA ILE A 65 5.26 13.90 2.85
C ILE A 65 5.87 14.66 1.67
N SER A 66 5.44 14.38 0.44
CA SER A 66 5.96 15.03 -0.77
C SER A 66 5.76 16.55 -0.72
N LYS A 67 4.59 17.01 -0.21
CA LYS A 67 4.30 18.44 -0.05
C LYS A 67 5.17 19.08 1.02
N LEU A 68 5.27 18.48 2.20
CA LEU A 68 6.06 19.01 3.33
C LEU A 68 7.56 19.07 2.99
N VAL A 69 8.11 18.00 2.42
CA VAL A 69 9.52 17.96 2.00
C VAL A 69 9.80 19.05 0.95
N SER A 70 8.90 19.22 -0.02
CA SER A 70 9.05 20.27 -1.05
C SER A 70 8.99 21.69 -0.46
N GLN A 71 8.18 21.92 0.58
CA GLN A 71 8.14 23.20 1.29
C GLN A 71 9.46 23.52 1.98
N TYR A 72 10.02 22.59 2.78
CA TYR A 72 11.31 22.80 3.44
C TYR A 72 12.48 22.94 2.45
N LEU A 73 12.45 22.19 1.33
CA LEU A 73 13.45 22.34 0.26
C LEU A 73 13.38 23.73 -0.40
N SER A 74 12.19 24.29 -0.58
CA SER A 74 12.01 25.60 -1.24
C SER A 74 12.57 26.77 -0.44
N VAL A 75 12.69 26.63 0.88
CA VAL A 75 13.26 27.63 1.80
C VAL A 75 14.77 27.40 2.01
N GLY A 76 15.35 26.37 1.37
CA GLY A 76 16.78 26.03 1.50
C GLY A 76 17.15 25.25 2.77
N ASP A 77 16.16 24.85 3.59
CA ASP A 77 16.38 24.08 4.82
C ASP A 77 16.38 22.57 4.54
N TYR A 78 17.51 22.09 4.04
CA TYR A 78 17.73 20.66 3.79
C TYR A 78 17.73 19.82 5.07
N ARG A 79 18.10 20.40 6.23
CA ARG A 79 18.10 19.70 7.51
C ARG A 79 16.67 19.47 8.00
N GLY A 80 15.81 20.50 7.90
CA GLY A 80 14.38 20.42 8.16
C GLY A 80 13.67 19.39 7.28
N ALA A 81 13.92 19.43 5.97
CA ALA A 81 13.37 18.46 5.01
C ALA A 81 13.74 17.01 5.37
N ARG A 82 15.00 16.75 5.74
CA ARG A 82 15.48 15.40 6.13
C ARG A 82 14.90 14.94 7.47
N ARG A 83 14.70 15.87 8.42
CA ARG A 83 14.01 15.60 9.70
C ARG A 83 12.57 15.19 9.47
N VAL A 84 11.82 15.94 8.67
CA VAL A 84 10.41 15.65 8.36
C VAL A 84 10.28 14.31 7.64
N PHE A 85 11.14 14.05 6.66
CA PHE A 85 11.16 12.77 5.97
C PHE A 85 11.40 11.60 6.94
N THR A 86 12.41 11.73 7.82
CA THR A 86 12.73 10.69 8.82
C THR A 86 11.59 10.49 9.82
N LEU A 87 10.96 11.57 10.27
CA LEU A 87 9.83 11.50 11.19
C LEU A 87 8.64 10.80 10.55
N ALA A 88 8.36 11.12 9.28
CA ALA A 88 7.26 10.52 8.53
C ALA A 88 7.49 9.02 8.29
N VAL A 89 8.72 8.61 7.94
CA VAL A 89 9.09 7.19 7.83
C VAL A 89 8.93 6.47 9.17
N LYS A 90 9.33 7.09 10.29
CA LYS A 90 9.13 6.51 11.63
C LYS A 90 7.65 6.35 11.97
N ILE A 91 6.82 7.36 11.68
CA ILE A 91 5.38 7.30 11.93
C ILE A 91 4.74 6.17 11.09
N LEU A 92 5.10 6.07 9.81
CA LEU A 92 4.66 4.98 8.93
C LEU A 92 5.10 3.60 9.43
N ALA A 93 6.33 3.48 9.91
CA ALA A 93 6.86 2.23 10.44
C ALA A 93 6.12 1.82 11.72
N VAL A 94 5.86 2.76 12.63
CA VAL A 94 5.13 2.50 13.88
C VAL A 94 3.66 2.20 13.59
N SER A 95 3.00 2.98 12.72
CA SER A 95 1.59 2.72 12.37
C SER A 95 1.43 1.39 11.64
N GLY A 96 2.33 1.07 10.71
CA GLY A 96 2.35 -0.22 10.03
C GLY A 96 2.58 -1.39 10.99
N PHE A 97 3.50 -1.23 11.95
CA PHE A 97 3.73 -2.24 12.98
C PHE A 97 2.50 -2.44 13.88
N VAL A 98 1.87 -1.35 14.33
CA VAL A 98 0.66 -1.41 15.16
C VAL A 98 -0.49 -2.09 14.41
N ILE A 99 -0.71 -1.73 13.13
CA ILE A 99 -1.76 -2.35 12.30
C ILE A 99 -1.44 -3.83 12.05
N SER A 100 -0.18 -4.18 11.81
CA SER A 100 0.24 -5.58 11.62
C SER A 100 0.02 -6.42 12.87
N VAL A 101 0.38 -5.91 14.05
CA VAL A 101 0.12 -6.59 15.34
C VAL A 101 -1.39 -6.68 15.61
N ALA A 102 -2.14 -5.62 15.35
CA ALA A 102 -3.59 -5.61 15.50
C ALA A 102 -4.27 -6.64 14.57
N MET A 103 -3.82 -6.76 13.31
CA MET A 103 -4.31 -7.80 12.39
C MET A 103 -3.92 -9.20 12.85
N TYR A 104 -2.70 -9.41 13.35
CA TYR A 104 -2.26 -10.72 13.84
C TYR A 104 -3.12 -11.19 15.03
N LEU A 105 -3.40 -10.29 15.98
CA LEU A 105 -4.24 -10.60 17.15
C LEU A 105 -5.73 -10.77 16.80
N ASN A 106 -6.23 -10.02 15.81
CA ASN A 106 -7.63 -10.10 15.36
C ASN A 106 -7.84 -11.06 14.17
N ALA A 107 -6.82 -11.84 13.79
CA ALA A 107 -6.89 -12.77 12.67
C ALA A 107 -8.04 -13.78 12.83
N GLY A 108 -8.29 -14.24 14.06
CA GLY A 108 -9.43 -15.13 14.38
C GLY A 108 -10.79 -14.48 14.13
N LEU A 109 -10.98 -13.21 14.52
CA LEU A 109 -12.24 -12.48 14.34
C LEU A 109 -12.52 -12.11 12.88
N ILE A 110 -11.47 -11.83 12.10
CA ILE A 110 -11.58 -11.53 10.66
C ILE A 110 -11.96 -12.80 9.89
N ALA A 111 -11.39 -13.95 10.23
CA ALA A 111 -11.75 -15.23 9.64
C ALA A 111 -13.23 -15.59 9.94
N GLU A 112 -13.69 -15.39 11.17
CA GLU A 112 -15.04 -15.79 11.58
C GLU A 112 -16.15 -14.89 11.00
N ARG A 113 -15.93 -13.56 10.94
CA ARG A 113 -16.97 -12.60 10.52
C ARG A 113 -16.93 -12.22 9.04
N ILE A 114 -15.81 -12.39 8.35
CA ILE A 114 -15.68 -11.97 6.94
C ILE A 114 -15.53 -13.16 5.98
N ALA A 115 -14.97 -14.31 6.41
CA ALA A 115 -14.78 -15.44 5.50
C ALA A 115 -16.04 -16.30 5.31
N GLN A 116 -17.03 -16.24 6.21
CA GLN A 116 -18.29 -17.00 6.15
C GLN A 116 -18.16 -18.49 5.75
N ASP A 117 -17.00 -19.11 5.93
CA ASP A 117 -16.80 -20.52 5.66
C ASP A 117 -15.78 -21.13 6.65
N THR A 118 -16.27 -22.15 7.35
CA THR A 118 -15.70 -22.90 8.47
C THR A 118 -14.55 -23.83 8.03
N ARG A 119 -13.86 -23.53 6.92
CA ARG A 119 -12.75 -24.36 6.38
C ARG A 119 -11.37 -23.73 6.53
N ALA A 120 -11.28 -22.51 7.06
CA ALA A 120 -10.00 -21.84 7.31
C ALA A 120 -9.33 -22.21 8.65
N TYR A 121 -9.73 -23.32 9.29
CA TYR A 121 -9.15 -23.71 10.59
C TYR A 121 -8.10 -24.84 10.51
N TYR A 122 -8.16 -25.77 9.55
CA TYR A 122 -7.11 -26.78 9.33
C TYR A 122 -7.04 -27.21 7.85
N PRO A 123 -5.86 -27.64 7.35
CA PRO A 123 -5.69 -28.26 6.02
C PRO A 123 -6.60 -29.46 5.78
#